data_AF-A0A6V8EKM7-F1
#
_entry.id   AF-A0A6V8EKM7-F1
#
_cell.length_a   1.000
_cell.length_b   1.000
_cell.length_c   1.000
_cell.angle_alpha   90.00
_cell.angle_beta   90.00
_cell.angle_gamma   90.00
#
_symmetry.space_group_name_H-M   'P 1'
#
loop_
_entity.id
_entity.type
_entity.pdbx_description
1 polymer ?
#
loop_
_entity_poly.entity_id
_entity_poly.type
_entity_poly.pdbx_seq_one_letter_code
_entity_poly.pdbx_strand_id
1 'polypeptide(L)' 'GNISTTSSRAGAMVSTSLTISSAEEKCEEGLEYVSGNNLFVRHDIAKPHLIKKRIKNMENTR' A
#
# COMPACT_ATOMS: atom_id res chain seq x y z
N GLY A 1 12.09 4.45 -10.88
CA GLY A 1 12.46 3.32 -11.74
C GLY A 1 11.31 2.97 -12.67
N ASN A 2 11.62 2.52 -13.89
CA ASN A 2 10.64 2.04 -14.85
C ASN A 2 10.55 0.50 -14.77
N ILE A 3 9.37 -0.06 -14.52
CA ILE A 3 9.13 -1.49 -14.34
C ILE A 3 8.40 -2.06 -15.56
N SER A 4 8.92 -3.15 -16.12
CA SER A 4 8.25 -4.01 -17.10
C SER A 4 7.97 -5.38 -16.48
N THR A 5 6.73 -5.87 -16.58
CA THR A 5 6.33 -7.18 -16.04
C THR A 5 5.63 -8.02 -17.11
N THR A 6 5.82 -9.33 -17.06
CA THR A 6 5.05 -10.33 -17.84
C THR A 6 3.96 -11.00 -16.99
N SER A 7 3.82 -10.61 -15.72
CA SER A 7 2.87 -11.19 -14.76
C SER A 7 2.01 -10.13 -14.06
N SER A 8 0.88 -10.56 -13.48
CA SER A 8 -0.12 -9.68 -12.87
C SER A 8 0.37 -8.88 -11.65
N ARG A 9 1.46 -9.28 -10.98
CA ARG A 9 2.03 -8.56 -9.83
C ARG A 9 3.50 -8.26 -10.12
N ALA A 10 3.81 -6.99 -10.37
CA ALA A 10 5.14 -6.56 -10.77
C ALA A 10 6.10 -6.40 -9.57
N GLY A 11 5.59 -6.02 -8.40
CA GLY A 11 6.39 -5.78 -7.21
C GLY A 11 5.57 -5.33 -6.00
N ALA A 12 6.26 -5.09 -4.89
CA ALA A 12 5.68 -4.54 -3.67
C ALA A 12 6.63 -3.49 -3.08
N MET A 13 6.09 -2.37 -2.64
CA MET A 13 6.84 -1.38 -1.86
C MET A 13 6.55 -1.59 -0.37
N VAL A 14 7.61 -1.60 0.43
CA VAL A 14 7.53 -1.82 1.88
C VAL A 14 8.38 -0.76 2.56
N SER A 15 7.80 -0.09 3.53
CA SER A 15 8.47 0.87 4.40
C SER A 15 8.25 0.48 5.87
N THR A 16 9.09 1.02 6.74
CA THR A 16 8.94 0.87 8.20
C THR A 16 9.05 2.23 8.88
N SER A 17 8.30 2.39 9.96
CA SER A 17 8.29 3.60 10.78
C SER A 17 7.71 3.31 12.17
N LEU A 18 7.70 4.32 13.04
CA LEU A 18 7.13 4.23 14.39
C LEU A 18 5.60 4.14 14.39
N THR A 19 4.95 4.62 13.32
CA THR A 19 3.49 4.53 13.16
C THR A 19 3.15 3.99 11.77
N ILE A 20 1.96 3.36 11.66
CA ILE A 20 1.45 2.86 10.38
C ILE A 20 1.26 4.00 9.38
N SER A 21 0.73 5.14 9.83
CA SER A 21 0.54 6.32 8.97
C SER A 21 1.85 6.83 8.38
N SER A 22 2.91 6.93 9.19
CA SER A 22 4.22 7.38 8.71
C SER A 22 4.91 6.34 7.81
N ALA A 23 4.61 5.05 7.98
CA ALA A 23 5.07 4.04 7.03
C ALA A 23 4.31 4.16 5.70
N GLU A 24 2.99 4.30 5.75
CA GLU A 24 2.13 4.50 4.58
C GLU A 24 2.57 5.70 3.75
N GLU A 25 2.78 6.86 4.37
CA GLU A 25 3.28 8.07 3.72
C GLU A 25 4.61 7.84 2.98
N LYS A 26 5.58 7.18 3.62
CA LYS A 26 6.86 6.81 2.98
C LYS A 26 6.69 5.87 1.78
N CYS A 27 5.71 4.98 1.82
CA CYS A 27 5.40 4.11 0.68
C CYS A 27 4.81 4.93 -0.47
N GLU A 28 3.88 5.84 -0.20
CA GLU A 28 3.30 6.70 -1.25
C GLU A 28 4.36 7.60 -1.88
N GLU A 29 5.21 8.24 -1.08
CA GLU A 29 6.36 9.02 -1.55
C GLU A 29 7.30 8.19 -2.44
N GLY A 30 7.61 6.96 -2.02
CA GLY A 30 8.45 6.07 -2.81
C GLY A 30 7.80 5.64 -4.14
N LEU A 31 6.48 5.46 -4.15
CA LEU A 31 5.72 5.06 -5.33
C LEU A 31 5.70 6.14 -6.41
N GLU A 32 5.81 7.43 -6.06
CA GLU A 32 5.93 8.53 -7.02
C GLU A 32 7.12 8.36 -7.98
N TYR A 33 8.18 7.71 -7.50
CA TYR A 33 9.36 7.43 -8.32
C TYR A 33 9.23 6.16 -9.16
N VAL A 34 8.15 5.38 -9.02
CA VAL A 34 7.94 4.13 -9.73
C VAL A 34 6.92 4.33 -10.85
N SER A 35 7.32 3.98 -12.07
CA SER A 35 6.46 4.04 -13.26
C SER A 35 6.59 2.77 -14.08
N GLY A 36 5.66 2.51 -14.99
CA GLY A 36 5.69 1.36 -15.87
C GLY A 36 4.45 1.30 -16.76
N ASN A 37 4.55 0.60 -17.89
CA ASN A 37 3.40 0.42 -18.78
C ASN A 37 2.33 -0.42 -18.09
N ASN A 38 1.10 0.09 -18.07
CA ASN A 38 -0.07 -0.54 -17.44
C ASN A 38 0.19 -0.95 -15.97
N LEU A 39 1.01 -0.17 -15.25
CA LEU A 39 1.24 -0.39 -13.83
C LEU A 39 0.08 0.22 -13.03
N PHE A 40 -0.63 -0.62 -12.28
CA PHE A 40 -1.68 -0.20 -11.37
C PHE A 40 -1.21 -0.30 -9.93
N VAL A 41 -1.35 0.79 -9.18
CA VAL A 41 -0.93 0.90 -7.79
C VAL A 41 -2.17 1.19 -6.93
N ARG A 42 -2.20 0.63 -5.73
CA ARG A 42 -3.21 0.93 -4.72
C ARG A 42 -2.71 2.04 -3.80
N HIS A 43 -3.44 3.14 -3.76
CA HIS A 43 -3.17 4.30 -2.88
C HIS A 43 -3.98 4.28 -1.58
N ASP A 44 -4.64 3.15 -1.30
CA ASP A 44 -5.52 2.96 -0.14
C ASP A 44 -4.95 1.90 0.83
N ILE A 45 -3.68 1.53 0.71
CA ILE A 45 -3.09 0.54 1.61
C ILE A 45 -2.95 1.15 3.01
N ALA A 46 -3.36 0.39 4.03
CA ALA A 46 -3.20 0.77 5.44
C ALA A 46 -3.81 2.13 5.86
N LYS A 47 -4.76 2.68 5.08
CA LYS A 47 -5.46 3.92 5.47
C LYS A 47 -6.19 3.74 6.81
N PRO A 48 -6.21 4.76 7.69
CA PRO A 48 -6.76 4.63 9.04
C PRO A 48 -8.21 4.13 9.09
N HIS A 49 -9.05 4.54 8.14
CA HIS A 49 -10.45 4.13 8.08
C HIS A 49 -10.62 2.65 7.69
N LEU A 50 -9.73 2.09 6.85
CA LEU A 50 -9.76 0.67 6.48
C LEU A 50 -9.27 -0.21 7.62
N ILE A 51 -8.26 0.24 8.36
CA ILE A 51 -7.79 -0.44 9.57
C ILE A 51 -8.92 -0.48 10.60
N LYS A 52 -9.54 0.68 10.90
CA LYS A 52 -10.70 0.76 11.81
C LYS A 52 -11.85 -0.14 11.35
N LYS A 53 -12.17 -0.15 10.05
CA LYS A 53 -13.19 -1.04 9.48
C LYS A 53 -12.85 -2.51 9.73
N ARG A 54 -11.59 -2.91 9.57
CA ARG A 54 -11.14 -4.29 9.81
C ARG A 54 -11.21 -4.69 11.28
N ILE A 55 -10.78 -3.81 12.18
CA ILE A 55 -10.89 -4.01 13.64
C ILE A 55 -12.36 -4.19 14.03
N LYS A 56 -13.23 -3.26 13.63
CA LYS A 56 -14.67 -3.33 13.91
C LYS A 56 -15.31 -4.62 13.40
N ASN A 57 -14.94 -5.04 12.18
CA ASN A 57 -15.43 -6.31 11.65
C ASN A 57 -15.00 -7.48 12.53
N MET A 58 -13.73 -7.52 12.95
CA MET A 58 -13.23 -8.58 13.84
C MET A 58 -13.95 -8.60 15.18
N GLU A 59 -14.19 -7.44 15.78
CA GLU A 59 -14.96 -7.30 17.03
C GLU A 59 -16.40 -7.79 16.88
N ASN A 60 -17.04 -7.53 15.73
CA ASN A 60 -18.42 -7.96 15.48
C ASN A 60 -18.57 -9.48 15.27
N THR A 61 -17.52 -10.15 14.81
CA THR A 61 -17.49 -11.62 14.63
C THR A 61 -16.95 -12.38 15.85
N ARG A 62 -16.64 -11.67 16.94
CA ARG A 62 -16.14 -12.25 18.19
C ARG A 62 -17.29 -12.58 19.14
#